data_AF-X1PZD3-F1
#
_entry.id   AF-X1PZD3-F1
#
_cell.length_a   1.000
_cell.length_b   1.000
_cell.length_c   1.000
_cell.angle_alpha   90.00
_cell.angle_beta   90.00
_cell.angle_gamma   90.00
#
_symmetry.space_group_name_H-M   'P 1'
#
loop_
_entity.id
_entity.type
_entity.pdbx_description
1 polymer ?
#
loop_
_entity_poly.entity_id
_entity_poly.type
_entity_poly.pdbx_seq_one_letter_code
_entity_poly.pdbx_strand_id
1 'polypeptide(L)'
;MAIIKEMVGQKVIDGFKGVIDFYYYMGVPCARAWPKSPGKSRSANVMAQWPVFKTAAQLWGELSPEVRQAYEDMAAVTNLTGKDMFFRGYISGTLRYYVPPGELEG
;
A
#
# COMPACT_ATOMS: atom_id res chain seq x y z
N MET A 1 22.69 -6.98 -9.32
CA MET A 1 22.44 -5.54 -9.55
C MET A 1 23.65 -5.00 -10.28
N ALA A 2 23.45 -4.27 -11.36
CA ALA A 2 24.50 -3.59 -12.11
C ALA A 2 24.29 -2.08 -11.97
N ILE A 3 25.35 -1.34 -11.67
CA ILE A 3 25.35 0.12 -11.69
C ILE A 3 25.56 0.55 -13.15
N ILE A 4 24.73 1.46 -13.65
CA ILE A 4 24.85 2.02 -15.00
C ILE A 4 25.35 3.47 -14.89
N LYS A 5 25.95 3.99 -15.96
CA LYS A 5 26.54 5.34 -15.94
C LYS A 5 25.49 6.45 -15.80
N GLU A 6 24.36 6.26 -16.47
CA GLU A 6 23.23 7.19 -16.49
C GLU A 6 21.93 6.41 -16.69
N MET A 7 20.80 7.02 -16.34
CA MET A 7 19.50 6.39 -16.51
C MET A 7 19.09 6.37 -17.99
N VAL A 8 18.54 5.24 -18.43
CA VAL A 8 18.02 5.10 -19.80
C VAL A 8 16.67 5.81 -19.96
N GLY A 9 16.33 6.20 -21.19
CA GLY A 9 15.04 6.85 -21.48
C GLY A 9 13.85 5.92 -21.26
N GLN A 10 12.68 6.51 -20.96
CA GLN A 10 11.45 5.77 -20.61
C GLN A 10 11.06 4.69 -21.62
N LYS A 11 11.22 4.95 -22.93
CA LYS A 11 10.93 3.97 -23.98
C LYS A 11 11.73 2.67 -23.84
N VAL A 12 12.99 2.77 -23.41
CA VAL A 12 13.85 1.60 -23.16
C VAL A 12 13.36 0.86 -21.92
N ILE A 13 13.08 1.59 -20.83
CA ILE A 13 12.56 1.02 -19.59
C ILE A 13 11.28 0.22 -19.86
N ASP A 14 10.34 0.81 -20.59
CA ASP A 14 9.07 0.18 -20.94
C ASP A 14 9.26 -1.06 -21.81
N GLY A 15 10.20 -1.02 -22.76
CA GLY A 15 10.54 -2.14 -23.64
C GLY A 15 11.12 -3.36 -22.90
N PHE A 16 11.74 -3.15 -21.74
CA PHE A 16 12.31 -4.22 -20.91
C PHE A 16 11.42 -4.63 -19.73
N LYS A 17 10.18 -4.12 -19.67
CA LYS A 17 9.23 -4.46 -18.60
C LYS A 17 9.04 -5.98 -18.48
N GLY A 18 9.22 -6.50 -17.28
CA GLY A 18 9.16 -7.94 -17.00
C GLY A 18 10.50 -8.69 -17.20
N VAL A 19 11.53 -8.03 -17.74
CA VAL A 19 12.85 -8.63 -18.00
C VAL A 19 13.96 -7.92 -17.22
N ILE A 20 14.08 -6.60 -17.37
CA ILE A 20 15.07 -5.77 -16.66
C ILE A 20 14.35 -4.62 -15.98
N ASP A 21 14.64 -4.45 -14.69
CA ASP A 21 14.13 -3.36 -13.86
C ASP A 21 15.22 -2.30 -13.72
N PHE A 22 14.93 -1.10 -14.23
CA PHE A 22 15.78 0.09 -14.14
C PHE A 22 15.26 0.99 -13.03
N TYR A 23 16.10 1.29 -12.05
CA TYR A 23 15.71 2.03 -10.85
C TYR A 23 16.87 2.84 -10.27
N TYR A 24 16.55 3.80 -9.40
CA TYR A 24 17.56 4.50 -8.61
C TYR A 24 17.76 3.81 -7.27
N TYR A 25 19.02 3.55 -6.92
CA TYR A 25 19.43 3.13 -5.59
C TYR A 25 20.33 4.20 -4.99
N MET A 26 19.86 4.89 -3.96
CA MET A 26 20.60 5.98 -3.30
C MET A 26 21.10 7.05 -4.30
N GLY A 27 20.26 7.39 -5.28
CA GLY A 27 20.61 8.36 -6.34
C GLY A 27 21.50 7.80 -7.46
N VAL A 28 21.95 6.56 -7.36
CA VAL A 28 22.74 5.89 -8.40
C VAL A 28 21.82 5.11 -9.34
N PRO A 29 21.90 5.31 -10.66
CA PRO A 29 21.09 4.56 -11.61
C PRO A 29 21.60 3.10 -11.68
N CYS A 30 20.65 2.17 -11.56
CA CYS A 30 20.91 0.74 -11.47
C CYS A 30 19.99 -0.04 -12.42
N ALA A 31 20.48 -1.21 -12.85
CA ALA A 31 19.71 -2.22 -13.56
C ALA A 31 19.78 -3.56 -12.83
N ARG A 32 18.67 -4.30 -12.80
CA ARG A 32 18.62 -5.67 -12.27
C ARG A 32 17.67 -6.52 -13.10
N ALA A 33 17.81 -7.84 -12.98
CA ALA A 33 16.78 -8.74 -13.49
C ALA A 33 15.43 -8.41 -12.82
N TRP A 34 14.36 -8.43 -13.59
CA TRP A 34 13.02 -8.09 -13.10
C TRP A 34 12.69 -8.93 -11.86
N PRO A 35 12.21 -8.31 -10.77
CA PRO A 35 11.84 -9.05 -9.57
C PRO A 35 10.82 -10.14 -9.92
N LYS A 36 11.23 -11.39 -9.77
CA LYS A 36 10.30 -12.52 -9.89
C LYS A 36 9.49 -12.57 -8.61
N SER A 37 8.17 -12.74 -8.75
CA SER A 37 7.36 -13.10 -7.59
C SER A 37 7.99 -14.33 -6.95
N PRO A 38 8.16 -14.37 -5.61
CA PRO A 38 8.83 -15.49 -4.94
C PRO A 38 8.14 -16.84 -5.16
N GLY A 39 6.96 -16.88 -5.81
CA GLY A 39 6.30 -18.10 -6.27
C GLY A 39 5.79 -19.01 -5.13
N LYS A 40 6.17 -18.70 -3.89
CA LYS A 40 5.78 -19.44 -2.70
C LYS A 40 4.37 -19.04 -2.31
N SER A 41 3.57 -20.06 -1.96
CA SER A 41 2.36 -19.88 -1.18
C SER A 41 2.63 -18.93 -0.03
N ARG A 42 1.78 -17.92 0.12
CA ARG A 42 1.89 -17.01 1.27
C ARG A 42 1.70 -17.83 2.54
N SER A 43 2.32 -17.38 3.64
CA SER A 43 2.15 -18.07 4.93
C SER A 43 0.66 -18.19 5.29
N ALA A 44 0.28 -19.24 6.01
CA ALA A 44 -1.10 -19.43 6.45
C ALA A 44 -1.67 -18.19 7.15
N ASN A 45 -0.85 -17.53 7.98
CA ASN A 45 -1.23 -16.29 8.67
C ASN A 45 -1.56 -15.13 7.71
N VAL A 46 -0.82 -14.99 6.60
CA VAL A 46 -1.12 -13.97 5.59
C VAL A 46 -2.42 -14.30 4.85
N MET A 47 -2.63 -15.57 4.49
CA MET A 47 -3.85 -16.00 3.79
C MET A 47 -5.10 -15.85 4.67
N ALA A 48 -4.98 -16.11 5.98
CA ALA A 48 -6.06 -15.94 6.94
C ALA A 48 -6.57 -14.49 7.03
N GLN A 49 -5.76 -13.49 6.66
CA GLN A 49 -6.17 -12.08 6.64
C GLN A 49 -6.94 -11.69 5.38
N TRP A 50 -6.82 -12.44 4.28
CA TRP A 50 -7.42 -12.07 2.99
C TRP A 50 -8.94 -11.84 3.03
N PRO A 51 -9.74 -12.65 3.76
CA PRO A 51 -11.17 -12.40 3.87
C PRO A 51 -11.50 -11.00 4.41
N VAL A 52 -10.75 -10.52 5.41
CA VAL A 52 -10.97 -9.20 6.01
C VAL A 52 -10.75 -8.09 4.99
N PHE A 53 -9.66 -8.14 4.22
CA PHE A 53 -9.38 -7.18 3.15
C PHE A 53 -10.40 -7.26 2.00
N LYS A 54 -10.84 -8.47 1.66
CA LYS A 54 -11.90 -8.67 0.65
C LYS A 54 -13.20 -8.00 1.10
N THR A 55 -13.63 -8.23 2.33
CA THR A 55 -14.85 -7.62 2.88
C THR A 55 -14.73 -6.11 2.94
N ALA A 56 -13.59 -5.56 3.39
CA ALA A 56 -13.37 -4.12 3.38
C ALA A 56 -13.50 -3.52 1.97
N ALA A 57 -12.94 -4.20 0.94
CA ALA A 57 -13.06 -3.74 -0.43
C ALA A 57 -14.52 -3.71 -0.93
N GLN A 58 -15.32 -4.71 -0.56
CA GLN A 58 -16.74 -4.78 -0.89
C GLN A 58 -17.53 -3.66 -0.19
N LEU A 59 -17.35 -3.53 1.12
CA LEU A 59 -18.05 -2.51 1.92
C LEU A 59 -17.72 -1.09 1.46
N TRP A 60 -16.47 -0.79 1.10
CA TRP A 60 -16.12 0.49 0.49
C TRP A 60 -16.98 0.79 -0.75
N GLY A 61 -17.23 -0.24 -1.57
CA GLY A 61 -18.09 -0.21 -2.76
C GLY A 61 -19.56 0.08 -2.46
N GLU A 62 -20.01 -0.25 -1.25
CA GLU A 62 -21.40 -0.12 -0.78
C GLU A 62 -21.65 1.17 0.02
N LEU A 63 -20.59 1.87 0.45
CA LEU A 63 -20.72 3.14 1.16
C LEU A 63 -21.47 4.17 0.33
N SER A 64 -22.33 4.93 1.01
CA SER A 64 -22.98 6.08 0.41
C SER A 64 -21.96 7.15 0.02
N PRO A 65 -22.27 8.02 -0.96
CA PRO A 65 -21.39 9.11 -1.35
C PRO A 65 -20.99 10.01 -0.17
N GLU A 66 -21.92 10.27 0.75
CA GLU A 66 -21.69 11.13 1.92
C GLU A 66 -20.66 10.51 2.88
N VAL A 67 -20.75 9.20 3.12
CA VAL A 67 -19.79 8.51 3.98
C VAL A 67 -18.42 8.42 3.32
N ARG A 68 -18.36 8.19 2.00
CA ARG A 68 -17.09 8.24 1.27
C ARG A 68 -16.45 9.62 1.35
N GLN A 69 -17.24 10.68 1.18
CA GLN A 69 -16.75 12.05 1.28
C GLN A 69 -16.15 12.33 2.67
N ALA A 70 -16.79 11.87 3.74
CA ALA A 70 -16.24 12.02 5.09
C ALA A 70 -14.85 11.35 5.26
N TYR A 71 -14.62 10.20 4.61
CA TYR A 71 -13.30 9.56 4.60
C TYR A 71 -12.29 10.31 3.73
N GLU A 72 -12.69 10.87 2.60
CA GLU A 72 -11.82 11.72 1.78
C GLU A 72 -11.43 13.01 2.52
N ASP A 73 -12.38 13.63 3.22
CA ASP A 73 -12.14 14.82 4.05
C ASP A 73 -11.16 14.49 5.20
N MET A 74 -11.29 13.32 5.81
CA MET A 74 -10.35 12.81 6.82
C MET A 74 -8.95 12.58 6.24
N ALA A 75 -8.86 12.18 4.97
CA ALA A 75 -7.60 11.90 4.30
C ALA A 75 -6.91 13.17 3.76
N ALA A 76 -7.62 14.29 3.63
CA ALA A 76 -7.18 15.50 2.91
C ALA A 76 -5.85 16.10 3.38
N VAL A 77 -5.48 15.91 4.65
CA VAL A 77 -4.22 16.42 5.25
C VAL A 77 -3.13 15.34 5.35
N THR A 78 -3.31 14.22 4.66
CA THR A 78 -2.41 13.06 4.71
C THR A 78 -1.97 12.64 3.31
N ASN A 79 -1.05 11.69 3.24
CA ASN A 79 -0.66 11.04 1.99
C ASN A 79 -1.50 9.78 1.67
N LEU A 80 -2.61 9.58 2.39
CA LEU A 80 -3.52 8.45 2.22
C LEU A 80 -4.76 8.87 1.42
N THR A 81 -5.46 7.91 0.83
CA THR A 81 -6.79 8.13 0.22
C THR A 81 -7.89 7.91 1.25
N GLY A 82 -9.12 8.38 0.99
CA GLY A 82 -10.27 8.06 1.83
C GLY A 82 -10.50 6.55 1.96
N LYS A 83 -10.25 5.80 0.88
CA LYS A 83 -10.28 4.33 0.90
C LYS A 83 -9.25 3.73 1.87
N ASP A 84 -8.03 4.26 1.89
CA ASP A 84 -7.00 3.80 2.83
C ASP A 84 -7.40 4.09 4.28
N MET A 85 -8.01 5.26 4.54
CA MET A 85 -8.56 5.60 5.86
C MET A 85 -9.68 4.65 6.28
N PHE A 86 -10.60 4.32 5.37
CA PHE A 86 -11.64 3.33 5.62
C PHE A 86 -11.05 1.94 5.92
N PHE A 87 -10.10 1.47 5.10
CA PHE A 87 -9.44 0.17 5.31
C PHE A 87 -8.74 0.12 6.67
N ARG A 88 -8.03 1.20 7.02
CA ARG A 88 -7.39 1.33 8.34
C ARG A 88 -8.43 1.27 9.47
N GLY A 89 -9.54 1.99 9.32
CA GLY A 89 -10.66 1.99 10.24
C GLY A 89 -11.26 0.60 10.46
N TYR A 90 -11.56 -0.09 9.36
CA TYR A 90 -12.19 -1.41 9.37
C TYR A 90 -11.27 -2.51 9.94
N ILE A 91 -9.99 -2.47 9.60
CA ILE A 91 -9.04 -3.54 9.96
C ILE A 91 -8.42 -3.33 11.34
N SER A 92 -8.12 -2.08 11.69
CA SER A 92 -7.30 -1.74 12.85
C SER A 92 -7.89 -0.66 13.77
N GLY A 93 -9.08 -0.14 13.45
CA GLY A 93 -9.70 0.99 14.14
C GLY A 93 -9.27 2.34 13.56
N THR A 94 -10.22 3.28 13.45
CA THR A 94 -10.03 4.61 12.82
C THR A 94 -9.33 5.59 13.77
N LEU A 95 -9.47 5.34 15.07
CA LEU A 95 -8.82 6.01 16.17
C LEU A 95 -8.26 4.91 17.07
N ARG A 96 -6.94 4.67 17.05
CA ARG A 96 -6.33 4.30 18.32
C ARG A 96 -6.46 5.56 19.16
N TYR A 97 -7.51 5.64 19.99
CA TYR A 97 -7.55 6.67 21.02
C TYR A 97 -6.17 6.63 21.70
N TYR A 98 -5.46 7.75 21.67
CA TYR A 98 -4.40 7.94 22.65
C TYR A 98 -5.13 7.91 23.99
N VAL A 99 -5.12 6.77 24.66
CA VAL A 99 -5.51 6.68 26.07
C VAL A 99 -4.29 7.23 26.80
N PRO A 100 -4.38 8.42 27.43
CA PRO A 100 -3.29 8.91 28.25
C PRO A 100 -3.01 7.86 29.34
N PRO A 101 -1.75 7.63 29.74
CA PRO A 101 -1.45 6.71 30.82
C PRO A 101 -2.14 7.21 32.11
N GLY A 102 -3.30 6.61 32.46
CA GLY A 102 -4.13 7.05 33.58
C GLY A 102 -5.62 6.69 33.50
N GLU A 103 -6.17 6.40 32.32
CA GLU A 103 -7.62 6.13 32.16
C GLU A 103 -8.00 4.65 31.98
N LEU A 104 -7.11 3.70 32.29
CA LEU A 104 -7.39 2.26 32.17
C LEU A 104 -7.85 1.58 33.48
N GLU A 105 -8.15 2.34 34.53
CA GLU A 105 -8.73 1.81 35.77
C GLU A 105 -10.05 2.53 36.07
N GLY A 106 -11.17 1.89 35.70
CA GLY A 106 -12.53 2.34 35.96
C GLY A 106 -13.55 1.28 35.59
#